data_AF-A0A956NHH2-F1
#
_entry.id   AF-A0A956NHH2-F1
#
_cell.length_a   1.000
_cell.length_b   1.000
_cell.length_c   1.000
_cell.angle_alpha   90.00
_cell.angle_beta   90.00
_cell.angle_gamma   90.00
#
_symmetry.space_group_name_H-M   'P 1'
#
loop_
_entity.id
_entity.type
_entity.pdbx_description
1 polymer ?
#
loop_
_entity_poly.entity_id
_entity_poly.type
_entity_poly.pdbx_seq_one_letter_code
_entity_poly.pdbx_strand_id
1 'polypeptide(L)'
;MKLVSLLSLLFFATVVAAQTPQGTGLTYQGRLDKSGSPFDGTAHLRFRLFEDDLATTQVGGDVVLFDVPLAAGLFSVDLDFGAVFDGYARWIEVAVITDGDADWNPLPLQPLQSAPYAAYALSGPGGGTSPWNQGTFGVDYPGNVGVGVPAQPDQGLAVSTGSTDGNTAVFTNDNPNYATLATGNSAFDGIGFYDNISGRHYIGGRLGVGNVAPFDHSKIDVVGSGQGVRSVTAGSIFNSQFNAAMLAIGQTGPSPFFVPAMGLYASSTDDRAVWGVSTNSWGVTGENSAAGTYGILGTQLEAVFGFSPNAAVPAARFTNSGPNGVAIEANGMVKVRTLQITGGADLAERFPVSGPIEPGNVVSIDPSSPGRLRLTTEAYDPRVAGVASGANDLAAGIVLSDGDDPTNTAAIAMSGRVWVRADARATPIVVGDLLTSSDLAGHAQVASDDALRDGAVLGKAMSALETGTGLVLVLVTLR
;
A
#
# COMPACT_ATOMS: atom_id res chain seq x y z
N MET A 1 -14.90 109.09 43.11
CA MET A 1 -13.98 108.55 44.14
C MET A 1 -14.79 107.61 45.05
N LYS A 2 -14.23 106.43 45.34
CA LYS A 2 -14.68 105.29 46.19
C LYS A 2 -15.57 104.20 45.55
N LEU A 3 -14.95 103.02 45.57
CA LEU A 3 -15.32 101.66 45.17
C LEU A 3 -16.24 100.99 46.20
N VAL A 4 -17.16 100.13 45.76
CA VAL A 4 -17.62 98.97 46.57
C VAL A 4 -17.85 97.78 45.63
N SER A 5 -17.13 96.69 45.91
CA SER A 5 -17.27 95.36 45.31
C SER A 5 -18.28 94.53 46.11
N LEU A 6 -19.13 93.75 45.45
CA LEU A 6 -19.79 92.60 46.07
C LEU A 6 -19.88 91.45 45.06
N LEU A 7 -19.21 90.35 45.39
CA LEU A 7 -19.21 89.06 44.70
C LEU A 7 -20.30 88.17 45.33
N SER A 8 -21.22 87.60 44.54
CA SER A 8 -21.94 86.38 44.93
C SER A 8 -22.37 85.53 43.71
N LEU A 9 -21.71 84.37 43.66
CA LEU A 9 -21.93 83.09 42.98
C LEU A 9 -23.29 82.82 42.30
N LEU A 10 -23.26 82.53 40.99
CA LEU A 10 -24.24 81.68 40.30
C LEU A 10 -23.52 80.44 39.74
N PHE A 11 -23.98 79.26 40.17
CA PHE A 11 -23.60 77.95 39.63
C PHE A 11 -24.20 77.80 38.22
N PHE A 12 -23.39 77.59 37.18
CA PHE A 12 -23.88 76.96 35.94
C PHE A 12 -22.82 76.06 35.29
N ALA A 13 -23.24 74.80 35.18
CA ALA A 13 -22.87 73.72 34.28
C ALA A 13 -21.66 73.89 33.36
N THR A 14 -20.83 72.84 33.37
CA THR A 14 -19.93 72.45 32.29
C THR A 14 -20.66 72.46 30.95
N VAL A 15 -20.42 73.51 30.15
CA VAL A 15 -20.70 73.47 28.72
C VAL A 15 -19.50 72.79 28.09
N VAL A 16 -19.75 71.65 27.47
CA VAL A 16 -18.83 71.03 26.52
C VAL A 16 -18.56 72.09 25.44
N ALA A 17 -17.38 72.70 25.48
CA ALA A 17 -16.94 73.55 24.39
C ALA A 17 -16.73 72.63 23.18
N ALA A 18 -17.69 72.67 22.26
CA ALA A 18 -17.43 72.26 20.89
C ALA A 18 -16.18 73.03 20.42
N GLN A 19 -15.16 72.32 19.97
CA GLN A 19 -14.06 72.95 19.25
C GLN A 19 -14.68 73.59 18.02
N THR A 20 -14.80 74.92 18.06
CA THR A 20 -15.13 75.70 16.88
C THR A 20 -13.99 75.50 15.88
N PRO A 21 -14.31 75.30 14.58
CA PRO A 21 -13.30 75.36 13.53
C PRO A 21 -12.45 76.60 13.76
N GLN A 22 -11.12 76.41 13.81
CA GLN A 22 -10.20 77.53 13.93
C GLN A 22 -10.49 78.47 12.76
N GLY A 23 -10.93 79.69 13.06
CA GLY A 23 -11.28 80.67 12.03
C GLY A 23 -10.10 81.00 11.13
N THR A 24 -10.35 81.60 9.97
CA THR A 24 -9.31 82.05 9.03
C THR A 24 -8.50 83.26 9.52
N GLY A 25 -8.81 83.76 10.72
CA GLY A 25 -8.14 84.88 11.34
C GLY A 25 -6.73 84.56 11.83
N LEU A 26 -5.86 85.56 11.73
CA LEU A 26 -4.51 85.56 12.30
C LEU A 26 -4.32 86.80 13.17
N THR A 27 -3.61 86.65 14.29
CA THR A 27 -3.22 87.79 15.12
C THR A 27 -1.92 88.40 14.58
N TYR A 28 -1.94 89.70 14.30
CA TYR A 28 -0.79 90.48 13.86
C TYR A 28 -0.36 91.46 14.94
N GLN A 29 0.93 91.42 15.30
CA GLN A 29 1.54 92.32 16.26
C GLN A 29 2.62 93.16 15.60
N GLY A 30 2.59 94.47 15.85
CA GLY A 30 3.52 95.41 15.23
C GLY A 30 3.93 96.55 16.17
N ARG A 31 5.00 97.24 15.80
CA ARG A 31 5.45 98.48 16.43
C ARG A 31 5.56 99.59 15.38
N LEU A 32 4.95 100.74 15.65
CA LEU A 32 5.06 101.95 14.84
C LEU A 32 5.97 102.97 15.52
N ASP A 33 7.03 103.38 14.83
CA ASP A 33 7.85 104.54 15.19
C ASP A 33 7.54 105.69 14.21
N LYS A 34 7.23 106.89 14.71
CA LYS A 34 7.03 108.11 13.90
C LYS A 34 8.16 109.09 14.20
N SER A 35 8.89 109.53 13.16
CA SER A 35 10.06 110.43 13.29
C SER A 35 11.14 109.93 14.26
N GLY A 36 11.37 108.62 14.31
CA GLY A 36 12.42 107.99 15.13
C GLY A 36 12.08 107.78 16.60
N SER A 37 10.85 108.08 17.04
CA SER A 37 10.34 107.75 18.38
C SER A 37 9.08 106.86 18.29
N PRO A 38 8.84 105.98 19.29
CA PRO A 38 7.61 105.18 19.33
C PRO A 38 6.37 106.07 19.31
N PHE A 39 5.41 105.76 18.43
CA PHE A 39 4.17 106.53 18.34
C PHE A 39 3.20 106.14 19.46
N ASP A 40 2.65 107.14 20.18
CA ASP A 40 1.69 106.93 21.26
C ASP A 40 0.41 107.71 20.93
N GLY A 41 -0.71 106.99 20.76
CA GLY A 41 -1.96 107.57 20.24
C GLY A 41 -2.77 106.56 19.43
N THR A 42 -3.74 107.05 18.64
CA THR A 42 -4.54 106.21 17.74
C THR A 42 -4.08 106.33 16.29
N ALA A 43 -4.13 105.22 15.55
CA ALA A 43 -3.81 105.18 14.13
C ALA A 43 -4.86 104.39 13.35
N HIS A 44 -5.08 104.75 12.09
CA HIS A 44 -5.80 103.89 11.16
C HIS A 44 -4.78 103.00 10.44
N LEU A 45 -5.05 101.69 10.40
CA LEU A 45 -4.17 100.68 9.81
C LEU A 45 -4.90 99.99 8.66
N ARG A 46 -4.21 99.82 7.52
CA ARG A 46 -4.67 99.00 6.41
C ARG A 46 -3.67 97.88 6.16
N PHE A 47 -4.20 96.67 5.99
CA PHE A 47 -3.42 95.49 5.66
C PHE A 47 -3.83 94.93 4.31
N ARG A 48 -2.83 94.54 3.50
CA ARG A 48 -3.00 93.84 2.22
C ARG A 48 -2.04 92.67 2.14
N LEU A 49 -2.47 91.58 1.52
CA LEU A 49 -1.61 90.42 1.25
C LEU A 49 -1.22 90.36 -0.21
N PHE A 50 0.02 89.93 -0.47
CA PHE A 50 0.58 89.77 -1.81
C PHE A 50 1.21 88.40 -1.98
N GLU A 51 1.27 87.94 -3.23
CA GLU A 51 1.94 86.68 -3.62
C GLU A 51 3.47 86.79 -3.69
N ASP A 52 4.03 88.00 -3.71
CA ASP A 52 5.46 88.28 -3.81
C ASP A 52 5.90 89.52 -3.00
N ASP A 53 7.22 89.71 -2.89
CA ASP A 53 7.87 90.84 -2.20
C ASP A 53 7.90 92.14 -3.03
N LEU A 54 7.35 92.13 -4.24
CA LEU A 54 7.31 93.26 -5.18
C LEU A 54 5.93 93.92 -5.24
N ALA A 55 4.97 93.46 -4.43
CA ALA A 55 3.58 93.93 -4.38
C ALA A 55 2.83 93.79 -5.72
N THR A 56 3.15 92.80 -6.56
CA THR A 56 2.58 92.75 -7.93
C THR A 56 1.14 92.26 -7.97
N THR A 57 0.81 91.26 -7.13
CA THR A 57 -0.48 90.56 -7.15
C THR A 57 -1.03 90.46 -5.73
N GLN A 58 -2.14 91.17 -5.47
CA GLN A 58 -2.82 91.15 -4.19
C GLN A 58 -3.69 89.89 -4.06
N VAL A 59 -3.68 89.26 -2.88
CA VAL A 59 -4.51 88.11 -2.51
C VAL A 59 -5.52 88.54 -1.44
N GLY A 60 -6.81 88.35 -1.71
CA GLY A 60 -7.88 88.74 -0.78
C GLY A 60 -8.16 90.24 -0.75
N GLY A 61 -9.11 90.64 0.09
CA GLY A 61 -9.51 92.05 0.26
C GLY A 61 -8.64 92.81 1.26
N ASP A 62 -8.74 94.13 1.23
CA ASP A 62 -8.10 95.01 2.22
C ASP A 62 -8.75 94.81 3.60
N VAL A 63 -7.94 94.65 4.64
CA VAL A 63 -8.41 94.72 6.03
C VAL A 63 -8.06 96.10 6.57
N VAL A 64 -9.08 96.94 6.77
CA VAL A 64 -8.92 98.31 7.30
C VAL A 64 -9.45 98.38 8.72
N LEU A 65 -8.61 98.83 9.64
CA LEU A 65 -8.92 99.02 11.05
C LEU A 65 -8.79 100.51 11.40
N PHE A 66 -9.85 101.09 11.96
CA PHE A 66 -9.87 102.49 12.36
C PHE A 66 -9.64 102.63 13.86
N ASP A 67 -9.05 103.75 14.28
CA ASP A 67 -8.83 104.12 15.69
C ASP A 67 -8.12 103.03 16.52
N VAL A 68 -7.14 102.36 15.92
CA VAL A 68 -6.34 101.34 16.60
C VAL A 68 -5.47 102.05 17.65
N PRO A 69 -5.60 101.71 18.94
CA PRO A 69 -4.77 102.30 19.98
C PRO A 69 -3.36 101.70 19.93
N LEU A 70 -2.35 102.57 19.88
CA LEU A 70 -0.95 102.22 19.97
C LEU A 70 -0.39 102.76 21.29
N ALA A 71 0.20 101.87 22.08
CA ALA A 71 0.85 102.22 23.34
C ALA A 71 2.36 102.03 23.20
N ALA A 72 3.14 103.11 23.33
CA ALA A 72 4.59 103.09 23.08
C ALA A 72 4.96 102.42 21.74
N GLY A 73 4.18 102.72 20.70
CA GLY A 73 4.30 102.19 19.34
C GLY A 73 3.66 100.82 19.11
N LEU A 74 3.34 100.04 20.15
CA LEU A 74 2.90 98.65 20.00
C LEU A 74 1.40 98.54 19.76
N PHE A 75 1.01 97.63 18.86
CA PHE A 75 -0.38 97.19 18.66
C PHE A 75 -0.47 95.68 18.43
N SER A 76 -1.64 95.11 18.72
CA SER A 76 -2.02 93.74 18.40
C SER A 76 -3.44 93.78 17.83
N VAL A 77 -3.62 93.22 16.64
CA VAL A 77 -4.91 93.20 15.94
C VAL A 77 -5.16 91.81 15.36
N ASP A 78 -6.43 91.43 15.23
CA ASP A 78 -6.82 90.22 14.52
C ASP A 78 -7.19 90.57 13.09
N LEU A 79 -6.59 89.87 12.13
CA LEU A 79 -6.77 90.06 10.70
C LEU A 79 -7.44 88.83 10.12
N ASP A 80 -8.44 88.99 9.26
CA ASP A 80 -9.06 87.89 8.53
C ASP A 80 -9.17 88.26 7.05
N PHE A 81 -8.40 87.56 6.22
CA PHE A 81 -8.39 87.72 4.77
C PHE A 81 -9.25 86.65 4.07
N GLY A 82 -9.93 85.78 4.84
CA GLY A 82 -10.61 84.58 4.34
C GLY A 82 -9.65 83.41 4.09
N ALA A 83 -10.08 82.44 3.29
CA ALA A 83 -9.33 81.21 2.98
C ALA A 83 -8.21 81.45 1.92
N VAL A 84 -7.25 82.32 2.23
CA VAL A 84 -6.17 82.74 1.32
C VAL A 84 -4.82 82.05 1.57
N PHE A 85 -4.75 81.24 2.63
CA PHE A 85 -3.55 80.48 3.03
C PHE A 85 -3.64 79.04 2.50
N ASP A 86 -2.91 78.77 1.42
CA ASP A 86 -2.96 77.52 0.64
C ASP A 86 -1.63 76.73 0.68
N GLY A 87 -0.70 77.14 1.54
CA GLY A 87 0.63 76.53 1.68
C GLY A 87 1.76 77.25 0.95
N TYR A 88 1.48 78.29 0.16
CA TYR A 88 2.49 79.16 -0.45
C TYR A 88 2.82 80.38 0.43
N ALA A 89 3.99 81.00 0.20
CA ALA A 89 4.42 82.20 0.92
C ALA A 89 3.49 83.41 0.63
N ARG A 90 3.37 84.31 1.60
CA ARG A 90 2.58 85.54 1.51
C ARG A 90 3.36 86.72 2.09
N TRP A 91 3.17 87.90 1.53
CA TRP A 91 3.76 89.16 2.01
C TRP A 91 2.65 90.11 2.44
N ILE A 92 2.80 90.74 3.60
CA ILE A 92 1.84 91.68 4.15
C ILE A 92 2.35 93.12 4.02
N GLU A 93 1.56 93.98 3.39
CA GLU A 93 1.73 95.44 3.42
C GLU A 93 0.96 95.98 4.61
N VAL A 94 1.58 96.89 5.36
CA VAL A 94 0.91 97.68 6.39
C VAL A 94 0.99 99.14 5.97
N ALA A 95 -0.16 99.78 5.76
CA ALA A 95 -0.24 101.21 5.54
C ALA A 95 -0.88 101.90 6.75
N VAL A 96 -0.37 103.08 7.10
CA VAL A 96 -0.77 103.80 8.32
C VAL A 96 -1.17 105.23 8.02
N ILE A 97 -2.25 105.70 8.66
CA ILE A 97 -2.60 107.12 8.80
C ILE A 97 -2.64 107.45 10.29
N THR A 98 -1.92 108.50 10.67
CA THR A 98 -1.96 109.09 12.02
C THR A 98 -2.37 110.56 11.96
N ASP A 99 -2.67 111.18 13.10
CA ASP A 99 -3.02 112.60 13.17
C ASP A 99 -1.95 113.47 12.49
N GLY A 100 -2.39 114.26 11.50
CA GLY A 100 -1.56 115.15 10.70
C GLY A 100 -1.08 114.58 9.34
N ASP A 101 -1.38 113.32 9.02
CA ASP A 101 -1.06 112.74 7.72
C ASP A 101 -2.18 113.04 6.70
N ALA A 102 -1.81 113.35 5.45
CA ALA A 102 -2.77 113.70 4.38
C ALA A 102 -3.28 112.47 3.59
N ASP A 103 -2.54 111.36 3.61
CA ASP A 103 -2.87 110.10 2.92
C ASP A 103 -2.16 108.90 3.59
N TRP A 104 -2.47 107.68 3.16
CA TRP A 104 -1.88 106.43 3.62
C TRP A 104 -0.37 106.36 3.38
N ASN A 105 0.40 106.06 4.42
CA ASN A 105 1.83 105.81 4.33
C ASN A 105 2.11 104.29 4.36
N PRO A 106 2.36 103.63 3.22
CA PRO A 106 2.71 102.21 3.19
C PRO A 106 4.12 101.98 3.75
N LEU A 107 4.24 100.97 4.61
CA LEU A 107 5.48 100.48 5.16
C LEU A 107 6.03 99.34 4.28
N PRO A 108 7.33 99.02 4.35
CA PRO A 108 7.91 97.90 3.60
C PRO A 108 7.17 96.57 3.85
N LEU A 109 6.99 95.80 2.78
CA LEU A 109 6.37 94.47 2.82
C LEU A 109 7.11 93.53 3.78
N GLN A 110 6.34 92.76 4.54
CA GLN A 110 6.89 91.78 5.49
C GLN A 110 6.45 90.36 5.10
N PRO A 111 7.35 89.37 5.08
CA PRO A 111 6.96 87.98 4.82
C PRO A 111 6.18 87.40 6.00
N LEU A 112 5.04 86.78 5.73
CA LEU A 112 4.33 85.95 6.72
C LEU A 112 4.98 84.57 6.77
N GLN A 113 5.63 84.25 7.89
CA GLN A 113 6.17 82.91 8.10
C GLN A 113 5.07 81.95 8.55
N SER A 114 5.08 80.73 8.00
CA SER A 114 4.10 79.70 8.28
C SER A 114 4.02 79.39 9.78
N ALA A 115 2.85 79.60 10.38
CA ALA A 115 2.54 79.06 11.71
C ALA A 115 2.44 77.53 11.61
N PRO A 116 3.02 76.75 12.53
CA PRO A 116 3.16 75.31 12.38
C PRO A 116 1.83 74.61 12.72
N TYR A 117 1.04 74.21 11.73
CA TYR A 117 0.00 73.20 11.95
C TYR A 117 0.01 72.11 10.86
N ALA A 118 0.19 70.88 11.35
CA ALA A 118 0.38 69.65 10.60
C ALA A 118 -0.93 69.18 9.93
N ALA A 119 -1.20 69.68 8.73
CA ALA A 119 -2.23 69.12 7.85
C ALA A 119 -1.88 67.69 7.36
N TYR A 120 -0.61 67.29 7.44
CA TYR A 120 -0.11 66.04 6.88
C TYR A 120 -0.49 64.77 7.66
N ALA A 121 -1.02 64.89 8.89
CA ALA A 121 -1.48 63.72 9.66
C ALA A 121 -2.88 63.21 9.23
N LEU A 122 -3.59 63.92 8.36
CA LEU A 122 -4.91 63.53 7.85
C LEU A 122 -4.86 62.71 6.55
N SER A 123 -3.68 62.55 5.94
CA SER A 123 -3.52 62.01 4.57
C SER A 123 -2.60 60.79 4.47
N GLY A 124 -2.65 59.88 5.45
CA GLY A 124 -2.15 58.51 5.28
C GLY A 124 -3.13 57.65 4.43
N PRO A 125 -2.68 56.58 3.73
CA PRO A 125 -3.56 55.75 2.91
C PRO A 125 -4.72 55.19 3.75
N GLY A 126 -5.95 55.58 3.43
CA GLY A 126 -7.15 55.20 4.18
C GLY A 126 -7.64 56.19 5.25
N GLY A 127 -7.13 57.42 5.31
CA GLY A 127 -7.70 58.47 6.18
C GLY A 127 -7.55 58.22 7.69
N GLY A 128 -6.58 57.40 8.09
CA GLY A 128 -6.26 57.14 9.50
C GLY A 128 -6.94 55.91 10.13
N THR A 129 -7.60 55.03 9.37
CA THR A 129 -8.16 53.77 9.90
C THR A 129 -7.27 52.55 9.64
N SER A 130 -7.16 51.64 10.61
CA SER A 130 -6.45 50.34 10.49
C SER A 130 -7.05 49.49 9.35
N PRO A 131 -6.23 48.83 8.51
CA PRO A 131 -6.73 47.93 7.47
C PRO A 131 -7.33 46.63 8.04
N TRP A 132 -7.03 46.29 9.30
CA TRP A 132 -7.51 45.09 9.98
C TRP A 132 -8.76 45.37 10.81
N ASN A 133 -9.81 44.56 10.63
CA ASN A 133 -11.03 44.60 11.42
C ASN A 133 -10.87 43.72 12.66
N GLN A 134 -11.26 44.21 13.83
CA GLN A 134 -11.33 43.41 15.06
C GLN A 134 -12.79 42.99 15.27
N GLY A 135 -13.07 41.69 15.23
CA GLY A 135 -14.39 41.10 15.44
C GLY A 135 -14.45 40.21 16.70
N THR A 136 -15.65 39.70 17.02
CA THR A 136 -15.89 38.82 18.19
C THR A 136 -15.07 37.52 18.17
N PHE A 137 -14.53 37.12 17.01
CA PHE A 137 -13.79 35.86 16.82
C PHE A 137 -12.33 36.05 16.37
N GLY A 138 -11.79 37.29 16.34
CA GLY A 138 -10.40 37.55 15.98
C GLY A 138 -10.19 38.79 15.10
N VAL A 139 -8.99 38.86 14.52
CA VAL A 139 -8.58 39.91 13.58
C VAL A 139 -8.83 39.42 12.15
N ASP A 140 -9.67 40.14 11.39
CA ASP A 140 -10.08 39.78 10.04
C ASP A 140 -9.63 40.84 9.01
N TYR A 141 -9.28 40.40 7.79
CA TYR A 141 -9.00 41.27 6.65
C TYR A 141 -9.90 40.88 5.46
N PRO A 142 -10.70 41.80 4.90
CA PRO A 142 -11.66 41.48 3.84
C PRO A 142 -11.01 41.32 2.44
N GLY A 143 -9.70 41.54 2.31
CA GLY A 143 -8.94 41.36 1.07
C GLY A 143 -8.00 40.14 1.10
N ASN A 144 -7.20 39.98 0.04
CA ASN A 144 -6.23 38.88 -0.03
C ASN A 144 -4.99 39.19 0.84
N VAL A 145 -4.61 38.26 1.73
CA VAL A 145 -3.41 38.37 2.59
C VAL A 145 -2.27 37.53 2.02
N GLY A 146 -1.14 38.17 1.72
CA GLY A 146 0.06 37.51 1.21
C GLY A 146 1.12 37.43 2.30
N VAL A 147 1.55 36.22 2.66
CA VAL A 147 2.65 36.02 3.60
C VAL A 147 3.90 35.65 2.79
N GLY A 148 4.84 36.60 2.67
CA GLY A 148 6.14 36.36 2.03
C GLY A 148 6.17 36.50 0.50
N VAL A 149 5.16 37.11 -0.14
CA VAL A 149 5.16 37.39 -1.59
C VAL A 149 5.31 38.90 -1.86
N PRO A 150 6.17 39.32 -2.82
CA PRO A 150 6.42 40.73 -3.13
C PRO A 150 5.38 41.39 -4.07
N ALA A 151 4.36 40.66 -4.53
CA ALA A 151 3.27 41.17 -5.38
C ALA A 151 1.90 40.66 -4.90
N GLN A 152 0.80 41.32 -5.32
CA GLN A 152 -0.55 41.05 -4.84
C GLN A 152 -0.89 39.55 -4.89
N PRO A 153 -1.29 38.94 -3.76
CA PRO A 153 -1.74 37.55 -3.75
C PRO A 153 -3.06 37.41 -4.51
N ASP A 154 -3.14 36.43 -5.43
CA ASP A 154 -4.35 36.14 -6.19
C ASP A 154 -5.45 35.47 -5.35
N GLN A 155 -5.09 34.87 -4.20
CA GLN A 155 -6.02 34.23 -3.26
C GLN A 155 -5.65 34.54 -1.81
N GLY A 156 -6.66 34.73 -0.95
CA GLY A 156 -6.46 34.94 0.49
C GLY A 156 -6.20 33.64 1.26
N LEU A 157 -5.30 33.69 2.25
CA LEU A 157 -5.14 32.64 3.24
C LEU A 157 -6.33 32.65 4.21
N ALA A 158 -7.18 31.61 4.18
CA ALA A 158 -8.28 31.44 5.12
C ALA A 158 -7.90 30.40 6.19
N VAL A 159 -7.92 30.80 7.47
CA VAL A 159 -7.80 29.91 8.63
C VAL A 159 -9.06 30.10 9.48
N SER A 160 -9.97 29.12 9.46
CA SER A 160 -11.21 29.14 10.25
C SER A 160 -11.26 27.89 11.10
N THR A 161 -11.61 28.02 12.38
CA THR A 161 -11.83 26.87 13.27
C THR A 161 -13.28 26.39 13.27
N GLY A 162 -14.19 27.07 12.56
CA GLY A 162 -15.64 26.82 12.64
C GLY A 162 -16.21 26.98 14.07
N SER A 163 -17.54 26.89 14.22
CA SER A 163 -18.20 26.88 15.54
C SER A 163 -18.49 25.46 16.08
N THR A 164 -18.12 24.42 15.33
CA THR A 164 -18.23 22.99 15.68
C THR A 164 -17.37 22.21 14.67
N ASP A 165 -16.41 21.41 15.14
CA ASP A 165 -15.63 20.39 14.42
C ASP A 165 -15.41 20.57 12.91
N GLY A 166 -14.31 21.24 12.51
CA GLY A 166 -13.87 21.39 11.11
C GLY A 166 -12.38 21.79 10.96
N ASN A 167 -11.73 21.29 9.90
CA ASN A 167 -10.26 21.31 9.67
C ASN A 167 -9.60 22.70 9.58
N THR A 168 -8.36 22.79 10.10
CA THR A 168 -7.63 24.04 10.38
C THR A 168 -6.76 24.60 9.22
N ALA A 169 -6.46 23.86 8.14
CA ALA A 169 -5.64 24.38 7.01
C ALA A 169 -5.65 23.49 5.74
N VAL A 170 -5.52 24.11 4.56
CA VAL A 170 -5.29 23.46 3.24
C VAL A 170 -3.93 23.93 2.69
N PHE A 171 -3.09 23.00 2.20
CA PHE A 171 -1.79 23.30 1.58
C PHE A 171 -1.73 22.72 0.17
N THR A 172 -1.44 23.55 -0.84
CA THR A 172 -1.21 23.14 -2.24
C THR A 172 0.25 23.37 -2.63
N ASN A 173 0.80 22.50 -3.50
CA ASN A 173 2.16 22.60 -4.03
C ASN A 173 2.15 22.31 -5.52
N ASP A 174 2.68 23.26 -6.28
CA ASP A 174 2.77 23.32 -7.73
C ASP A 174 4.17 22.86 -8.23
N ASN A 175 4.97 22.25 -7.34
CA ASN A 175 6.23 21.59 -7.68
C ASN A 175 6.02 20.10 -8.02
N PRO A 176 6.44 19.62 -9.21
CA PRO A 176 6.27 18.22 -9.63
C PRO A 176 7.09 17.21 -8.80
N ASN A 177 8.00 17.67 -7.93
CA ASN A 177 8.91 16.81 -7.16
C ASN A 177 8.52 16.60 -5.69
N TYR A 178 7.47 17.25 -5.18
CA TYR A 178 7.10 17.14 -3.75
C TYR A 178 5.58 17.11 -3.55
N ALA A 179 5.09 16.21 -2.69
CA ALA A 179 3.67 16.09 -2.34
C ALA A 179 3.31 17.03 -1.17
N THR A 180 2.14 17.67 -1.24
CA THR A 180 1.46 18.27 -0.07
C THR A 180 0.05 17.69 0.03
N LEU A 181 -0.24 16.93 1.10
CA LEU A 181 -1.54 16.92 1.77
C LEU A 181 -1.49 16.11 3.09
N ALA A 182 -1.94 16.70 4.20
CA ALA A 182 -2.31 15.99 5.43
C ALA A 182 -3.76 16.36 5.79
N THR A 183 -4.62 15.36 5.98
CA THR A 183 -5.99 15.55 6.48
C THR A 183 -6.18 14.68 7.74
N GLY A 184 -6.68 15.28 8.82
CA GLY A 184 -7.26 14.53 9.94
C GLY A 184 -8.77 14.35 9.72
N ASN A 185 -9.29 13.16 10.03
CA ASN A 185 -10.74 12.88 10.08
C ASN A 185 -11.10 12.47 11.52
N SER A 186 -12.16 13.04 12.08
CA SER A 186 -12.67 12.73 13.42
C SER A 186 -13.76 11.63 13.42
N ALA A 187 -14.04 10.99 12.29
CA ALA A 187 -14.88 9.80 12.18
C ALA A 187 -14.14 8.65 11.45
N PHE A 188 -14.62 7.41 11.61
CA PHE A 188 -14.01 6.13 11.16
C PHE A 188 -13.82 5.93 9.64
N ASP A 189 -13.54 6.98 8.87
CA ASP A 189 -13.16 6.87 7.46
C ASP A 189 -11.77 7.47 7.25
N GLY A 190 -10.83 6.64 6.81
CA GLY A 190 -9.40 6.96 6.76
C GLY A 190 -9.00 8.07 5.78
N ILE A 191 -7.68 8.23 5.64
CA ILE A 191 -7.05 9.16 4.68
C ILE A 191 -7.27 8.61 3.26
N GLY A 192 -8.19 9.20 2.50
CA GLY A 192 -8.44 8.86 1.10
C GLY A 192 -7.61 9.74 0.16
N PHE A 193 -6.76 9.13 -0.67
CA PHE A 193 -6.21 9.81 -1.84
C PHE A 193 -7.20 9.60 -3.00
N TYR A 194 -7.99 10.62 -3.34
CA TYR A 194 -8.96 10.56 -4.44
C TYR A 194 -8.40 11.30 -5.66
N ASP A 195 -8.37 10.64 -6.83
CA ASP A 195 -8.16 11.26 -8.14
C ASP A 195 -9.32 10.85 -9.06
N ASN A 196 -9.94 11.84 -9.72
CA ASN A 196 -11.07 11.64 -10.65
C ASN A 196 -10.60 11.49 -12.11
N ILE A 197 -9.31 11.34 -12.34
CA ILE A 197 -8.73 11.03 -13.63
C ILE A 197 -8.04 9.67 -13.48
N SER A 198 -7.99 8.86 -14.53
CA SER A 198 -7.41 7.50 -14.50
C SER A 198 -5.88 7.47 -14.31
N GLY A 199 -5.33 8.31 -13.43
CA GLY A 199 -3.95 8.34 -12.99
C GLY A 199 -3.74 7.41 -11.81
N ARG A 200 -2.85 6.43 -11.95
CA ARG A 200 -2.40 5.60 -10.84
C ARG A 200 -1.70 6.48 -9.81
N HIS A 201 -2.14 6.44 -8.56
CA HIS A 201 -1.42 7.01 -7.44
C HIS A 201 -0.25 6.10 -7.05
N TYR A 202 0.98 6.64 -7.15
CA TYR A 202 2.19 5.97 -6.69
C TYR A 202 2.59 6.53 -5.32
N ILE A 203 2.75 5.65 -4.33
CA ILE A 203 3.49 5.99 -3.11
C ILE A 203 4.93 5.53 -3.34
N GLY A 204 5.80 6.44 -3.75
CA GLY A 204 7.23 6.20 -3.82
C GLY A 204 7.84 6.20 -2.42
N GLY A 205 8.28 5.05 -1.92
CA GLY A 205 8.95 4.92 -0.62
C GLY A 205 8.43 3.76 0.24
N ARG A 206 8.96 3.63 1.47
CA ARG A 206 8.42 2.68 2.47
C ARG A 206 7.13 3.26 3.05
N LEU A 207 5.99 2.62 2.80
CA LEU A 207 4.72 2.96 3.44
C LEU A 207 4.63 2.22 4.80
N GLY A 208 4.78 2.94 5.89
CA GLY A 208 4.54 2.42 7.24
C GLY A 208 3.08 2.63 7.64
N VAL A 209 2.39 1.55 8.03
CA VAL A 209 1.09 1.62 8.74
C VAL A 209 1.41 1.27 10.20
N GLY A 210 0.99 2.06 11.20
CA GLY A 210 1.23 1.78 12.63
C GLY A 210 2.03 2.85 13.39
N ASN A 211 1.85 2.91 14.72
CA ASN A 211 2.45 3.91 15.61
C ASN A 211 3.74 3.39 16.26
N VAL A 212 4.82 4.19 16.23
CA VAL A 212 6.20 4.10 16.79
C VAL A 212 6.90 2.75 17.10
N ALA A 213 6.24 1.60 16.94
CA ALA A 213 6.78 0.25 17.05
C ALA A 213 5.86 -0.73 16.28
N PRO A 214 6.11 -0.99 14.98
CA PRO A 214 5.21 -1.76 14.11
C PRO A 214 5.45 -3.27 14.25
N PHE A 215 5.53 -3.78 15.48
CA PHE A 215 5.75 -5.21 15.73
C PHE A 215 4.45 -5.98 15.98
N ASP A 216 3.32 -5.30 16.23
CA ASP A 216 2.04 -5.94 16.58
C ASP A 216 0.87 -5.53 15.67
N HIS A 217 1.03 -5.78 14.36
CA HIS A 217 -0.03 -5.76 13.33
C HIS A 217 -0.44 -4.40 12.75
N SER A 218 0.36 -3.95 11.81
CA SER A 218 -0.01 -2.99 10.76
C SER A 218 -0.92 -3.67 9.73
N LYS A 219 -2.24 -3.72 9.94
CA LYS A 219 -3.18 -4.33 8.99
C LYS A 219 -3.59 -3.34 7.88
N ILE A 220 -3.51 -3.78 6.63
CA ILE A 220 -4.27 -3.18 5.52
C ILE A 220 -5.62 -3.91 5.50
N ASP A 221 -6.69 -3.27 5.96
CA ASP A 221 -8.04 -3.85 5.96
C ASP A 221 -8.79 -3.42 4.70
N VAL A 222 -9.23 -4.38 3.88
CA VAL A 222 -10.09 -4.11 2.73
C VAL A 222 -11.51 -4.47 3.13
N VAL A 223 -12.29 -3.45 3.51
CA VAL A 223 -13.68 -3.62 3.93
C VAL A 223 -14.58 -3.50 2.70
N GLY A 224 -15.12 -4.64 2.25
CA GLY A 224 -16.06 -4.72 1.12
C GLY A 224 -16.04 -6.09 0.44
N SER A 225 -17.11 -6.45 -0.29
CA SER A 225 -17.27 -7.76 -0.96
C SER A 225 -16.45 -7.92 -2.25
N GLY A 226 -15.25 -7.33 -2.31
CA GLY A 226 -14.35 -7.36 -3.47
C GLY A 226 -12.97 -7.89 -3.11
N GLN A 227 -12.28 -8.53 -4.06
CA GLN A 227 -10.96 -9.13 -3.87
C GLN A 227 -9.94 -8.09 -3.38
N GLY A 228 -9.33 -8.34 -2.21
CA GLY A 228 -8.53 -7.34 -1.49
C GLY A 228 -7.29 -6.84 -2.20
N VAL A 229 -6.54 -7.70 -2.89
CA VAL A 229 -5.34 -7.32 -3.64
C VAL A 229 -5.31 -8.10 -4.96
N ARG A 230 -5.41 -7.41 -6.10
CA ARG A 230 -5.38 -8.00 -7.45
C ARG A 230 -4.27 -7.36 -8.28
N SER A 231 -3.30 -8.15 -8.75
CA SER A 231 -2.43 -7.71 -9.85
C SER A 231 -3.12 -7.96 -11.18
N VAL A 232 -3.05 -6.97 -12.07
CA VAL A 232 -3.56 -7.05 -13.45
C VAL A 232 -2.42 -7.15 -14.47
N THR A 233 -1.16 -7.30 -14.04
CA THR A 233 0.02 -7.44 -14.93
C THR A 233 1.11 -8.30 -14.27
N ALA A 234 1.96 -8.97 -15.06
CA ALA A 234 3.01 -9.87 -14.59
C ALA A 234 3.94 -9.21 -13.55
N GLY A 235 4.01 -9.78 -12.34
CA GLY A 235 4.88 -9.31 -11.26
C GLY A 235 4.45 -9.83 -9.88
N SER A 236 5.43 -10.06 -8.99
CA SER A 236 5.20 -10.50 -7.61
C SER A 236 4.56 -9.38 -6.78
N ILE A 237 3.43 -9.68 -6.13
CA ILE A 237 2.67 -8.72 -5.32
C ILE A 237 3.27 -8.57 -3.91
N PHE A 238 3.92 -9.62 -3.40
CA PHE A 238 4.59 -9.64 -2.10
C PHE A 238 5.99 -10.23 -2.26
N ASN A 239 7.01 -9.51 -1.80
CA ASN A 239 8.41 -9.96 -1.77
C ASN A 239 8.95 -9.69 -0.36
N SER A 240 9.38 -10.73 0.35
CA SER A 240 10.10 -10.58 1.61
C SER A 240 11.45 -11.24 1.53
N GLN A 241 12.47 -10.53 2.02
CA GLN A 241 13.85 -11.03 2.06
C GLN A 241 14.13 -11.90 3.31
N PHE A 242 13.25 -11.91 4.32
CA PHE A 242 13.35 -12.78 5.50
C PHE A 242 11.96 -13.13 6.05
N ASN A 243 11.69 -14.41 6.33
CA ASN A 243 10.50 -14.96 6.99
C ASN A 243 9.16 -14.26 6.65
N ALA A 244 8.60 -14.47 5.45
CA ALA A 244 7.22 -14.07 5.16
C ALA A 244 6.25 -15.24 5.15
N ALA A 245 5.21 -15.14 5.97
CA ALA A 245 3.96 -15.84 5.74
C ALA A 245 3.08 -14.98 4.83
N MET A 246 2.60 -15.56 3.73
CA MET A 246 1.44 -15.03 3.02
C MET A 246 0.21 -15.25 3.90
N LEU A 247 -0.56 -14.20 4.16
CA LEU A 247 -1.84 -14.28 4.89
C LEU A 247 -2.87 -15.03 4.05
N ALA A 248 -3.12 -16.29 4.39
CA ALA A 248 -4.32 -17.03 4.01
C ALA A 248 -5.41 -16.77 5.06
N ILE A 249 -6.53 -16.17 4.67
CA ILE A 249 -7.62 -15.84 5.59
C ILE A 249 -8.50 -17.08 5.78
N GLY A 250 -8.30 -17.82 6.87
CA GLY A 250 -9.33 -18.70 7.43
C GLY A 250 -9.87 -18.02 8.69
N GLN A 251 -11.18 -17.78 8.78
CA GLN A 251 -11.74 -17.15 9.98
C GLN A 251 -11.43 -18.00 11.21
N THR A 252 -10.87 -17.40 12.26
CA THR A 252 -10.84 -17.97 13.61
C THR A 252 -12.04 -17.44 14.39
N GLY A 253 -13.11 -18.24 14.49
CA GLY A 253 -14.26 -17.95 15.35
C GLY A 253 -15.50 -18.77 15.01
N PRO A 254 -16.38 -19.08 15.99
CA PRO A 254 -17.60 -19.83 15.75
C PRO A 254 -18.62 -18.95 15.01
N SER A 255 -18.85 -19.22 13.73
CA SER A 255 -19.98 -18.68 12.99
C SER A 255 -21.25 -19.51 13.29
N PRO A 256 -22.40 -18.89 13.60
CA PRO A 256 -23.68 -19.60 13.77
C PRO A 256 -24.29 -20.12 12.45
N PHE A 257 -23.65 -19.84 11.31
CA PHE A 257 -24.06 -20.33 9.99
C PHE A 257 -22.93 -21.15 9.36
N PHE A 258 -23.24 -22.34 8.85
CA PHE A 258 -22.31 -23.19 8.10
C PHE A 258 -21.89 -22.48 6.81
N VAL A 259 -20.78 -21.74 6.84
CA VAL A 259 -20.15 -21.19 5.64
C VAL A 259 -18.84 -21.93 5.44
N PRO A 260 -18.62 -22.62 4.31
CA PRO A 260 -17.34 -23.27 4.03
C PRO A 260 -16.24 -22.19 3.96
N ALA A 261 -15.27 -22.28 4.87
CA ALA A 261 -14.11 -21.42 4.89
C ALA A 261 -12.98 -22.04 4.06
N MET A 262 -12.29 -21.23 3.28
CA MET A 262 -11.18 -21.64 2.41
C MET A 262 -9.97 -20.76 2.72
N GLY A 263 -8.85 -21.37 3.10
CA GLY A 263 -7.62 -20.63 3.41
C GLY A 263 -6.98 -19.99 2.18
N LEU A 264 -6.79 -20.75 1.10
CA LEU A 264 -6.25 -20.27 -0.17
C LEU A 264 -7.15 -20.72 -1.34
N TYR A 265 -7.71 -19.76 -2.06
CA TYR A 265 -8.32 -19.99 -3.37
C TYR A 265 -7.33 -19.57 -4.45
N ALA A 266 -6.88 -20.52 -5.25
CA ALA A 266 -6.05 -20.25 -6.41
C ALA A 266 -6.66 -20.89 -7.65
N SER A 267 -6.79 -20.13 -8.73
CA SER A 267 -7.25 -20.61 -10.03
C SER A 267 -6.38 -20.01 -11.14
N SER A 268 -6.16 -20.79 -12.20
CA SER A 268 -5.40 -20.38 -13.37
C SER A 268 -5.99 -21.06 -14.60
N THR A 269 -6.12 -20.31 -15.70
CA THR A 269 -6.63 -20.83 -16.99
C THR A 269 -5.51 -21.31 -17.91
N ASP A 270 -4.26 -20.97 -17.61
CA ASP A 270 -3.13 -21.12 -18.52
C ASP A 270 -2.10 -22.13 -17.98
N ASP A 271 -1.56 -21.86 -16.77
CA ASP A 271 -0.55 -22.72 -16.10
C ASP A 271 -0.95 -23.05 -14.65
N ARG A 272 0.00 -23.38 -13.74
CA ARG A 272 -0.30 -23.80 -12.36
C ARG A 272 -0.82 -22.64 -11.50
N ALA A 273 -1.98 -22.85 -10.88
CA ALA A 273 -2.56 -21.92 -9.90
C ALA A 273 -1.73 -21.82 -8.61
N VAL A 274 -1.07 -22.91 -8.21
CA VAL A 274 -0.12 -22.96 -7.08
C VAL A 274 1.14 -23.68 -7.56
N TRP A 275 2.30 -23.04 -7.40
CA TRP A 275 3.61 -23.61 -7.74
C TRP A 275 4.60 -23.33 -6.61
N GLY A 276 5.16 -24.38 -6.01
CA GLY A 276 6.25 -24.26 -5.04
C GLY A 276 7.53 -24.91 -5.54
N VAL A 277 8.65 -24.18 -5.45
CA VAL A 277 10.01 -24.71 -5.70
C VAL A 277 10.79 -24.62 -4.39
N SER A 278 11.44 -25.71 -4.01
CA SER A 278 12.39 -25.72 -2.90
C SER A 278 13.65 -26.47 -3.32
N THR A 279 14.81 -25.93 -2.96
CA THR A 279 16.12 -26.55 -3.21
C THR A 279 16.66 -27.29 -1.98
N ASN A 280 15.95 -27.24 -0.84
CA ASN A 280 16.40 -27.87 0.42
C ASN A 280 15.24 -28.20 1.39
N SER A 281 14.02 -28.49 0.91
CA SER A 281 12.87 -29.01 1.69
C SER A 281 11.63 -29.17 0.78
N TRP A 282 10.42 -29.11 1.32
CA TRP A 282 9.14 -29.13 0.60
C TRP A 282 8.83 -27.81 -0.12
N GLY A 283 8.33 -27.87 -1.37
CA GLY A 283 7.92 -26.70 -2.15
C GLY A 283 6.50 -26.21 -1.83
N VAL A 284 5.55 -27.12 -1.61
CA VAL A 284 4.20 -26.86 -1.11
C VAL A 284 3.88 -27.95 -0.10
N THR A 285 3.41 -27.57 1.09
CA THR A 285 2.99 -28.51 2.14
C THR A 285 1.64 -28.10 2.70
N GLY A 286 0.85 -29.07 3.15
CA GLY A 286 -0.27 -28.83 4.05
C GLY A 286 -0.16 -29.77 5.24
N GLU A 287 -0.23 -29.20 6.44
CA GLU A 287 -0.05 -29.92 7.71
C GLU A 287 -1.36 -29.89 8.52
N ASN A 288 -1.69 -30.99 9.18
CA ASN A 288 -2.80 -31.10 10.12
C ASN A 288 -2.33 -31.83 11.38
N SER A 289 -2.61 -31.27 12.56
CA SER A 289 -2.15 -31.77 13.86
C SER A 289 -3.20 -32.53 14.67
N ALA A 290 -4.39 -32.78 14.09
CA ALA A 290 -5.47 -33.54 14.71
C ALA A 290 -5.66 -34.91 14.04
N ALA A 291 -6.02 -35.92 14.84
CA ALA A 291 -6.34 -37.26 14.33
C ALA A 291 -7.54 -37.20 13.38
N GLY A 292 -7.37 -37.72 12.16
CA GLY A 292 -8.45 -37.88 11.18
C GLY A 292 -8.39 -37.01 9.92
N THR A 293 -7.26 -36.35 9.63
CA THR A 293 -7.12 -35.57 8.37
C THR A 293 -5.66 -35.44 7.92
N TYR A 294 -5.40 -35.36 6.60
CA TYR A 294 -4.07 -35.10 6.04
C TYR A 294 -4.09 -34.12 4.84
N GLY A 295 -3.08 -33.25 4.79
CA GLY A 295 -2.39 -32.79 3.57
C GLY A 295 -3.05 -31.73 2.69
N ILE A 296 -4.02 -32.15 1.87
CA ILE A 296 -4.67 -31.32 0.86
C ILE A 296 -6.17 -31.64 0.96
N LEU A 297 -6.91 -30.72 1.59
CA LEU A 297 -8.36 -30.72 1.88
C LEU A 297 -9.13 -32.04 1.65
N GLY A 298 -9.02 -32.93 2.65
CA GLY A 298 -9.97 -34.01 2.85
C GLY A 298 -11.15 -33.59 3.71
N THR A 299 -12.37 -33.90 3.25
CA THR A 299 -13.57 -33.90 4.08
C THR A 299 -13.81 -35.30 4.65
N GLN A 300 -14.84 -35.52 5.47
CA GLN A 300 -15.28 -36.88 5.87
C GLN A 300 -15.68 -37.78 4.68
N LEU A 301 -15.71 -37.24 3.45
CA LEU A 301 -16.20 -37.93 2.25
C LEU A 301 -15.10 -38.26 1.23
N GLU A 302 -14.07 -37.40 1.07
CA GLU A 302 -13.03 -37.60 0.05
C GLU A 302 -11.76 -36.78 0.36
N ALA A 303 -10.58 -37.36 0.13
CA ALA A 303 -9.26 -36.77 0.45
C ALA A 303 -8.48 -36.25 -0.78
N VAL A 304 -8.52 -36.98 -1.91
CA VAL A 304 -7.85 -36.55 -3.15
C VAL A 304 -8.74 -36.96 -4.33
N PHE A 305 -9.26 -35.97 -5.07
CA PHE A 305 -10.05 -36.20 -6.28
C PHE A 305 -9.23 -35.81 -7.52
N GLY A 306 -8.85 -36.81 -8.33
CA GLY A 306 -8.28 -36.60 -9.65
C GLY A 306 -9.36 -36.67 -10.73
N PHE A 307 -9.50 -35.62 -11.53
CA PHE A 307 -10.39 -35.62 -12.70
C PHE A 307 -9.64 -35.15 -13.95
N SER A 308 -9.71 -35.94 -15.02
CA SER A 308 -9.26 -35.55 -16.36
C SER A 308 -10.37 -35.87 -17.36
N PRO A 309 -10.91 -34.87 -18.08
CA PRO A 309 -11.89 -35.10 -19.14
C PRO A 309 -11.24 -35.61 -20.44
N ASN A 310 -9.91 -35.62 -20.53
CA ASN A 310 -9.19 -36.01 -21.73
C ASN A 310 -8.71 -37.47 -21.63
N ALA A 311 -9.19 -38.32 -22.54
CA ALA A 311 -8.84 -39.75 -22.56
C ALA A 311 -7.34 -40.04 -22.77
N ALA A 312 -6.57 -39.09 -23.30
CA ALA A 312 -5.13 -39.22 -23.51
C ALA A 312 -4.28 -38.81 -22.28
N VAL A 313 -4.90 -38.22 -21.25
CA VAL A 313 -4.18 -37.67 -20.09
C VAL A 313 -4.72 -38.29 -18.81
N PRO A 314 -3.90 -38.96 -17.99
CA PRO A 314 -4.37 -39.53 -16.74
C PRO A 314 -4.73 -38.42 -15.74
N ALA A 315 -5.72 -38.68 -14.91
CA ALA A 315 -6.15 -37.76 -13.85
C ALA A 315 -5.09 -37.56 -12.74
N ALA A 316 -4.16 -38.50 -12.61
CA ALA A 316 -3.01 -38.42 -11.70
C ALA A 316 -1.83 -39.20 -12.29
N ARG A 317 -0.60 -38.75 -11.98
CA ARG A 317 0.64 -39.44 -12.35
C ARG A 317 1.58 -39.45 -11.16
N PHE A 318 1.98 -40.65 -10.74
CA PHE A 318 2.92 -40.87 -9.64
C PHE A 318 4.19 -41.50 -10.22
N THR A 319 5.35 -40.94 -9.91
CA THR A 319 6.63 -41.40 -10.47
C THR A 319 7.68 -41.48 -9.39
N ASN A 320 8.39 -42.62 -9.33
CA ASN A 320 9.61 -42.79 -8.57
C ASN A 320 10.67 -43.36 -9.51
N SER A 321 11.74 -42.62 -9.75
CA SER A 321 12.81 -43.01 -10.69
C SER A 321 13.96 -43.76 -10.01
N GLY A 322 13.88 -43.99 -8.70
CA GLY A 322 14.85 -44.81 -7.99
C GLY A 322 14.73 -46.29 -8.40
N PRO A 323 15.84 -47.04 -8.46
CA PRO A 323 15.79 -48.49 -8.58
C PRO A 323 14.91 -49.08 -7.46
N ASN A 324 13.92 -49.91 -7.81
CA ASN A 324 12.92 -50.46 -6.89
C ASN A 324 12.06 -49.41 -6.15
N GLY A 325 11.94 -48.20 -6.69
CA GLY A 325 11.16 -47.12 -6.09
C GLY A 325 9.66 -47.41 -6.08
N VAL A 326 9.04 -47.28 -4.91
CA VAL A 326 7.57 -47.34 -4.77
C VAL A 326 6.98 -45.98 -5.15
N ALA A 327 6.13 -45.96 -6.17
CA ALA A 327 5.44 -44.73 -6.61
C ALA A 327 4.14 -44.48 -5.84
N ILE A 328 3.47 -45.55 -5.38
CA ILE A 328 2.23 -45.50 -4.61
C ILE A 328 2.29 -46.61 -3.55
N GLU A 329 2.10 -46.26 -2.29
CA GLU A 329 1.89 -47.17 -1.17
C GLU A 329 0.49 -46.93 -0.61
N ALA A 330 -0.33 -47.98 -0.52
CA ALA A 330 -1.72 -47.88 -0.08
C ALA A 330 -1.97 -48.83 1.09
N ASN A 331 -2.15 -48.28 2.30
CA ASN A 331 -2.58 -49.04 3.47
C ASN A 331 -4.12 -49.13 3.51
N GLY A 332 -4.67 -50.05 2.71
CA GLY A 332 -6.10 -50.27 2.58
C GLY A 332 -6.52 -50.81 1.22
N MET A 333 -7.82 -50.79 0.92
CA MET A 333 -8.36 -51.28 -0.35
C MET A 333 -8.18 -50.24 -1.46
N VAL A 334 -7.46 -50.61 -2.52
CA VAL A 334 -7.49 -49.89 -3.80
C VAL A 334 -8.64 -50.42 -4.65
N LYS A 335 -9.60 -49.54 -4.98
CA LYS A 335 -10.70 -49.87 -5.90
C LYS A 335 -10.49 -49.18 -7.24
N VAL A 336 -10.33 -49.97 -8.30
CA VAL A 336 -10.20 -49.49 -9.68
C VAL A 336 -11.16 -50.22 -10.59
N ARG A 337 -11.57 -49.59 -11.69
CA ARG A 337 -12.41 -50.24 -12.70
C ARG A 337 -11.60 -51.25 -13.53
N THR A 338 -10.41 -50.85 -13.94
CA THR A 338 -9.48 -51.67 -14.72
C THR A 338 -8.06 -51.31 -14.31
N LEU A 339 -7.21 -52.32 -14.08
CA LEU A 339 -5.80 -52.16 -13.77
C LEU A 339 -4.97 -52.64 -14.96
N GLN A 340 -4.05 -51.81 -15.45
CA GLN A 340 -3.07 -52.19 -16.46
C GLN A 340 -1.69 -52.17 -15.83
N ILE A 341 -0.99 -53.30 -15.90
CA ILE A 341 0.42 -53.43 -15.49
C ILE A 341 1.28 -53.51 -16.75
N THR A 342 2.35 -52.71 -16.81
CA THR A 342 3.21 -52.61 -18.00
C THR A 342 4.64 -53.13 -17.80
N GLY A 343 4.99 -53.54 -16.58
CA GLY A 343 6.36 -53.87 -16.18
C GLY A 343 6.68 -55.35 -15.93
N GLY A 344 5.72 -56.26 -16.11
CA GLY A 344 5.92 -57.69 -15.86
C GLY A 344 4.91 -58.57 -16.58
N ALA A 345 5.05 -59.90 -16.49
CA ALA A 345 4.33 -60.82 -17.38
C ALA A 345 3.65 -62.03 -16.72
N ASP A 346 3.84 -62.22 -15.42
CA ASP A 346 3.35 -63.33 -14.62
C ASP A 346 2.62 -62.87 -13.35
N LEU A 347 1.78 -63.78 -12.85
CA LEU A 347 1.13 -63.69 -11.54
C LEU A 347 1.92 -64.58 -10.58
N ALA A 348 2.58 -63.95 -9.62
CA ALA A 348 3.40 -64.60 -8.62
C ALA A 348 2.88 -64.38 -7.21
N GLU A 349 3.20 -65.31 -6.33
CA GLU A 349 2.97 -65.20 -4.88
C GLU A 349 4.29 -65.44 -4.15
N ARG A 350 4.51 -64.73 -3.05
CA ARG A 350 5.68 -64.92 -2.19
C ARG A 350 5.46 -66.13 -1.29
N PHE A 351 6.36 -67.10 -1.41
CA PHE A 351 6.38 -68.27 -0.53
C PHE A 351 7.64 -68.30 0.32
N PRO A 352 7.56 -68.75 1.58
CA PRO A 352 8.73 -69.11 2.36
C PRO A 352 9.52 -70.26 1.69
N VAL A 353 10.85 -70.20 1.73
CA VAL A 353 11.71 -71.20 1.06
C VAL A 353 12.70 -71.89 2.00
N SER A 354 12.93 -73.18 1.77
CA SER A 354 13.83 -74.04 2.57
C SER A 354 15.30 -74.04 2.09
N GLY A 355 15.66 -73.15 1.17
CA GLY A 355 17.01 -73.00 0.65
C GLY A 355 17.12 -71.85 -0.34
N PRO A 356 18.31 -71.58 -0.89
CA PRO A 356 18.49 -70.52 -1.87
C PRO A 356 17.71 -70.86 -3.15
N ILE A 357 16.91 -69.89 -3.61
CA ILE A 357 16.15 -69.98 -4.85
C ILE A 357 16.50 -68.76 -5.70
N GLU A 358 16.96 -69.02 -6.92
CA GLU A 358 17.29 -67.99 -7.90
C GLU A 358 16.18 -67.86 -8.93
N PRO A 359 15.98 -66.67 -9.53
CA PRO A 359 15.05 -66.51 -10.63
C PRO A 359 15.25 -67.56 -11.74
N GLY A 360 14.14 -68.13 -12.21
CA GLY A 360 14.06 -69.21 -13.19
C GLY A 360 14.17 -70.62 -12.63
N ASN A 361 14.45 -70.79 -11.33
CA ASN A 361 14.43 -72.11 -10.71
C ASN A 361 13.01 -72.69 -10.66
N VAL A 362 12.85 -73.96 -11.02
CA VAL A 362 11.63 -74.75 -10.79
C VAL A 362 11.60 -75.22 -9.33
N VAL A 363 10.48 -75.00 -8.65
CA VAL A 363 10.32 -75.28 -7.22
C VAL A 363 9.19 -76.27 -6.96
N SER A 364 9.32 -77.05 -5.89
CA SER A 364 8.27 -77.96 -5.42
C SER A 364 7.93 -77.71 -3.96
N ILE A 365 6.73 -78.15 -3.57
CA ILE A 365 6.25 -78.13 -2.20
C ILE A 365 7.20 -78.97 -1.34
N ASP A 366 7.69 -78.39 -0.25
CA ASP A 366 8.56 -79.09 0.69
C ASP A 366 7.72 -80.04 1.57
N PRO A 367 7.85 -81.38 1.41
CA PRO A 367 7.07 -82.33 2.20
C PRO A 367 7.46 -82.34 3.68
N SER A 368 8.64 -81.80 4.03
CA SER A 368 9.15 -81.75 5.41
C SER A 368 8.75 -80.47 6.15
N SER A 369 8.30 -79.44 5.40
CA SER A 369 8.03 -78.10 5.94
C SER A 369 6.74 -77.53 5.31
N PRO A 370 5.57 -77.73 5.93
CA PRO A 370 4.29 -77.25 5.40
C PRO A 370 4.29 -75.75 5.06
N GLY A 371 3.77 -75.40 3.89
CA GLY A 371 3.72 -74.03 3.38
C GLY A 371 5.03 -73.48 2.82
N ARG A 372 6.13 -74.24 2.89
CA ARG A 372 7.43 -73.85 2.31
C ARG A 372 7.66 -74.54 0.98
N LEU A 373 8.45 -73.88 0.14
CA LEU A 373 8.90 -74.42 -1.13
C LEU A 373 10.39 -74.73 -1.09
N ARG A 374 10.82 -75.69 -1.91
CA ARG A 374 12.21 -76.07 -2.08
C ARG A 374 12.54 -76.19 -3.56
N LEU A 375 13.84 -76.21 -3.86
CA LEU A 375 14.31 -76.49 -5.20
C LEU A 375 13.88 -77.91 -5.60
N THR A 376 13.38 -78.07 -6.83
CA THR A 376 13.15 -79.41 -7.40
C THR A 376 14.47 -80.16 -7.52
N THR A 377 14.45 -81.47 -7.32
CA THR A 377 15.64 -82.35 -7.41
C THR A 377 15.34 -83.68 -8.11
N GLU A 378 14.13 -83.86 -8.61
CA GLU A 378 13.62 -85.11 -9.15
C GLU A 378 12.87 -84.81 -10.45
N ALA A 379 13.04 -85.69 -11.44
CA ALA A 379 12.29 -85.64 -12.68
C ALA A 379 10.81 -86.00 -12.43
N TYR A 380 9.89 -85.30 -13.09
CA TYR A 380 8.43 -85.53 -12.95
C TYR A 380 7.93 -85.43 -11.49
N ASP A 381 8.39 -84.44 -10.74
CA ASP A 381 7.95 -84.21 -9.37
C ASP A 381 6.49 -83.71 -9.35
N PRO A 382 5.52 -84.48 -8.82
CA PRO A 382 4.11 -84.06 -8.79
C PRO A 382 3.85 -82.94 -7.78
N ARG A 383 4.87 -82.54 -7.01
CA ARG A 383 4.80 -81.44 -6.04
C ARG A 383 5.23 -80.10 -6.64
N VAL A 384 5.52 -80.01 -7.94
CA VAL A 384 5.91 -78.76 -8.59
C VAL A 384 4.88 -77.67 -8.31
N ALA A 385 5.35 -76.55 -7.78
CA ALA A 385 4.52 -75.43 -7.35
C ALA A 385 4.66 -74.19 -8.23
N GLY A 386 5.62 -74.18 -9.17
CA GLY A 386 5.85 -73.07 -10.09
C GLY A 386 7.33 -72.79 -10.33
N VAL A 387 7.62 -71.56 -10.75
CA VAL A 387 8.98 -71.09 -11.07
C VAL A 387 9.27 -69.79 -10.35
N ALA A 388 10.47 -69.61 -9.82
CA ALA A 388 10.91 -68.33 -9.30
C ALA A 388 10.92 -67.25 -10.40
N SER A 389 10.17 -66.16 -10.20
CA SER A 389 10.02 -65.06 -11.16
C SER A 389 11.24 -64.13 -11.19
N GLY A 390 11.41 -63.35 -12.27
CA GLY A 390 12.47 -62.33 -12.39
C GLY A 390 13.68 -62.70 -13.24
N ALA A 391 13.69 -63.86 -13.91
CA ALA A 391 14.82 -64.27 -14.75
C ALA A 391 14.84 -63.51 -16.08
N ASN A 392 16.06 -63.27 -16.61
CA ASN A 392 16.30 -62.60 -17.90
C ASN A 392 15.56 -61.25 -18.03
N ASP A 393 15.63 -60.44 -16.97
CA ASP A 393 15.04 -59.10 -16.85
C ASP A 393 13.52 -59.03 -17.06
N LEU A 394 12.83 -60.16 -16.96
CA LEU A 394 11.37 -60.22 -16.98
C LEU A 394 10.84 -60.26 -15.54
N ALA A 395 10.48 -59.09 -15.02
CA ALA A 395 9.93 -58.95 -13.68
C ALA A 395 8.52 -59.54 -13.55
N ALA A 396 8.15 -59.86 -12.30
CA ALA A 396 6.79 -60.22 -11.93
C ALA A 396 5.79 -59.11 -12.31
N GLY A 397 4.65 -59.48 -12.89
CA GLY A 397 3.57 -58.53 -13.17
C GLY A 397 2.82 -58.16 -11.88
N ILE A 398 2.41 -59.18 -11.14
CA ILE A 398 1.75 -59.03 -9.83
C ILE A 398 2.46 -59.95 -8.85
N VAL A 399 2.70 -59.46 -7.64
CA VAL A 399 3.24 -60.25 -6.52
C VAL A 399 2.28 -60.17 -5.36
N LEU A 400 1.71 -61.30 -4.97
CA LEU A 400 0.87 -61.44 -3.78
C LEU A 400 1.74 -61.82 -2.57
N SER A 401 1.38 -61.32 -1.38
CA SER A 401 2.06 -61.60 -0.12
C SER A 401 1.06 -61.45 1.03
N ASP A 402 1.21 -62.22 2.10
CA ASP A 402 0.40 -62.14 3.33
C ASP A 402 1.05 -61.28 4.44
N GLY A 403 2.18 -60.66 4.14
CA GLY A 403 2.87 -59.70 5.00
C GLY A 403 4.09 -59.07 4.34
N ASP A 404 4.77 -58.20 5.11
CA ASP A 404 5.91 -57.39 4.63
C ASP A 404 7.27 -58.10 4.79
N ASP A 405 7.33 -59.37 5.22
CA ASP A 405 8.61 -60.02 5.53
C ASP A 405 9.33 -60.53 4.25
N PRO A 406 10.43 -59.88 3.83
CA PRO A 406 11.20 -60.31 2.68
C PRO A 406 12.25 -61.36 3.05
N THR A 407 12.40 -61.70 4.33
CA THR A 407 13.46 -62.62 4.75
C THR A 407 13.05 -64.05 4.42
N ASN A 408 13.86 -64.68 3.56
CA ASN A 408 13.72 -66.08 3.18
C ASN A 408 12.41 -66.44 2.44
N THR A 409 11.92 -65.52 1.60
CA THR A 409 10.81 -65.76 0.65
C THR A 409 11.26 -65.60 -0.80
N ALA A 410 10.57 -66.26 -1.72
CA ALA A 410 10.75 -66.10 -3.17
C ALA A 410 9.40 -65.86 -3.86
N ALA A 411 9.38 -65.01 -4.88
CA ALA A 411 8.19 -64.80 -5.71
C ALA A 411 8.09 -65.93 -6.74
N ILE A 412 7.06 -66.77 -6.62
CA ILE A 412 6.86 -67.95 -7.47
C ILE A 412 5.70 -67.70 -8.43
N ALA A 413 6.02 -67.71 -9.72
CA ALA A 413 5.06 -67.63 -10.82
C ALA A 413 4.23 -68.92 -10.87
N MET A 414 2.92 -68.77 -10.72
CA MET A 414 1.95 -69.86 -10.86
C MET A 414 1.20 -69.79 -12.19
N SER A 415 1.23 -68.62 -12.85
CA SER A 415 0.65 -68.41 -14.17
C SER A 415 1.33 -67.26 -14.90
N GLY A 416 1.26 -67.28 -16.24
CA GLY A 416 1.80 -66.24 -17.10
C GLY A 416 3.13 -66.64 -17.75
N ARG A 417 3.89 -65.65 -18.23
CA ARG A 417 5.14 -65.91 -18.96
C ARG A 417 6.32 -65.72 -18.03
N VAL A 418 7.14 -66.76 -17.90
CA VAL A 418 8.35 -66.72 -17.07
C VAL A 418 9.51 -67.39 -17.79
N TRP A 419 10.73 -66.91 -17.55
CA TRP A 419 11.93 -67.60 -17.98
C TRP A 419 12.28 -68.70 -16.99
N VAL A 420 12.46 -69.92 -17.49
CA VAL A 420 12.69 -71.13 -16.70
C VAL A 420 14.05 -71.70 -17.02
N ARG A 421 14.81 -72.09 -16.00
CA ARG A 421 16.01 -72.90 -16.20
C ARG A 421 15.61 -74.25 -16.76
N ALA A 422 16.18 -74.59 -17.89
CA ALA A 422 15.78 -75.75 -18.67
C ALA A 422 16.98 -76.64 -18.94
N ASP A 423 16.69 -77.92 -19.01
CA ASP A 423 17.62 -79.02 -19.23
C ASP A 423 17.22 -79.77 -20.50
N ALA A 424 18.01 -79.55 -21.54
CA ALA A 424 17.91 -80.19 -22.85
C ALA A 424 19.06 -81.19 -23.07
N ARG A 425 19.71 -81.69 -22.00
CA ARG A 425 20.81 -82.68 -22.12
C ARG A 425 20.34 -83.99 -22.75
N ALA A 426 19.10 -84.41 -22.45
CA ALA A 426 18.52 -85.66 -22.93
C ALA A 426 17.64 -85.47 -24.17
N THR A 427 16.77 -84.45 -24.16
CA THR A 427 15.82 -84.17 -25.25
C THR A 427 15.79 -82.66 -25.53
N PRO A 428 15.97 -82.23 -26.79
CA PRO A 428 15.78 -80.83 -27.17
C PRO A 428 14.38 -80.33 -26.81
N ILE A 429 14.28 -79.09 -26.34
CA ILE A 429 12.99 -78.43 -26.08
C ILE A 429 12.60 -77.62 -27.32
N VAL A 430 11.41 -77.85 -27.85
CA VAL A 430 10.84 -77.06 -28.95
C VAL A 430 9.61 -76.28 -28.50
N VAL A 431 9.28 -75.22 -29.24
CA VAL A 431 8.10 -74.40 -28.95
C VAL A 431 6.84 -75.27 -29.00
N GLY A 432 6.05 -75.22 -27.93
CA GLY A 432 4.82 -75.99 -27.79
C GLY A 432 4.94 -77.23 -26.91
N ASP A 433 6.15 -77.66 -26.56
CA ASP A 433 6.38 -78.79 -25.66
C ASP A 433 5.81 -78.53 -24.27
N LEU A 434 5.21 -79.56 -23.68
CA LEU A 434 4.91 -79.55 -22.25
C LEU A 434 6.21 -79.77 -21.48
N LEU A 435 6.40 -79.00 -20.41
CA LEU A 435 7.58 -79.10 -19.55
C LEU A 435 7.21 -79.59 -18.16
N THR A 436 8.13 -80.32 -17.54
CA THR A 436 8.06 -80.88 -16.18
C THR A 436 9.41 -80.65 -15.48
N SER A 437 9.55 -80.98 -14.19
CA SER A 437 10.85 -80.91 -13.50
C SER A 437 11.87 -81.91 -14.06
N SER A 438 13.15 -81.54 -14.01
CA SER A 438 14.31 -82.37 -14.35
C SER A 438 14.93 -83.01 -13.09
N ASP A 439 15.76 -84.03 -13.30
CA ASP A 439 16.68 -84.55 -12.28
C ASP A 439 17.79 -83.54 -11.93
N LEU A 440 18.05 -82.56 -12.80
CA LEU A 440 18.93 -81.44 -12.51
C LEU A 440 18.18 -80.41 -11.65
N ALA A 441 18.76 -80.12 -10.48
CA ALA A 441 18.08 -79.32 -9.48
C ALA A 441 17.61 -77.96 -10.02
N GLY A 442 16.33 -77.64 -9.82
CA GLY A 442 15.73 -76.37 -10.25
C GLY A 442 15.54 -76.21 -11.76
N HIS A 443 15.75 -77.25 -12.57
CA HIS A 443 15.57 -77.18 -14.02
C HIS A 443 14.29 -77.89 -14.46
N ALA A 444 13.73 -77.44 -15.58
CA ALA A 444 12.65 -78.10 -16.30
C ALA A 444 13.19 -78.89 -17.51
N GLN A 445 12.50 -79.96 -17.89
CA GLN A 445 12.77 -80.75 -19.09
C GLN A 445 11.46 -81.02 -19.85
N VAL A 446 11.56 -81.58 -21.05
CA VAL A 446 10.38 -82.03 -21.81
C VAL A 446 9.61 -83.11 -21.03
N ALA A 447 8.30 -82.94 -20.89
CA ALA A 447 7.38 -83.90 -20.31
C ALA A 447 6.95 -84.95 -21.34
N SER A 448 7.90 -85.76 -21.82
CA SER A 448 7.69 -86.77 -22.85
C SER A 448 7.00 -88.04 -22.35
N ASP A 449 7.02 -88.30 -21.04
CA ASP A 449 6.37 -89.47 -20.44
C ASP A 449 4.91 -89.16 -20.05
N ASP A 450 4.00 -89.65 -20.89
CA ASP A 450 2.56 -89.49 -20.73
C ASP A 450 2.00 -90.11 -19.45
N ALA A 451 2.69 -91.09 -18.84
CA ALA A 451 2.24 -91.75 -17.60
C ALA A 451 2.62 -90.97 -16.35
N LEU A 452 3.63 -90.10 -16.42
CA LEU A 452 4.16 -89.33 -15.28
C LEU A 452 3.80 -87.84 -15.32
N ARG A 453 3.22 -87.35 -16.43
CA ARG A 453 2.92 -85.93 -16.62
C ARG A 453 1.78 -85.40 -15.71
N ASP A 454 0.88 -86.26 -15.25
CA ASP A 454 -0.28 -85.83 -14.49
C ASP A 454 0.14 -85.26 -13.12
N GLY A 455 -0.19 -83.99 -12.86
CA GLY A 455 0.27 -83.24 -11.69
C GLY A 455 1.73 -82.79 -11.69
N ALA A 456 2.54 -83.14 -12.71
CA ALA A 456 3.95 -82.74 -12.81
C ALA A 456 4.22 -81.67 -13.90
N VAL A 457 3.24 -81.38 -14.76
CA VAL A 457 3.40 -80.39 -15.83
C VAL A 457 3.45 -78.97 -15.26
N LEU A 458 4.54 -78.28 -15.57
CA LEU A 458 4.79 -76.89 -15.19
C LEU A 458 4.10 -75.90 -16.16
N GLY A 459 4.08 -76.23 -17.45
CA GLY A 459 3.59 -75.34 -18.48
C GLY A 459 4.04 -75.75 -19.87
N LYS A 460 3.99 -74.79 -20.80
CA LYS A 460 4.32 -75.00 -22.21
C LYS A 460 5.45 -74.09 -22.67
N ALA A 461 6.42 -74.67 -23.38
CA ALA A 461 7.55 -73.93 -23.94
C ALA A 461 7.08 -72.90 -24.99
N MET A 462 7.60 -71.68 -24.87
CA MET A 462 7.43 -70.57 -25.82
C MET A 462 8.71 -70.22 -26.56
N SER A 463 9.85 -70.77 -26.14
CA SER A 463 11.13 -70.74 -26.86
C SER A 463 11.75 -72.13 -26.90
N ALA A 464 12.72 -72.33 -27.79
CA ALA A 464 13.43 -73.60 -27.93
C ALA A 464 14.76 -73.60 -27.14
N LEU A 465 15.27 -74.80 -26.83
CA LEU A 465 16.62 -75.05 -26.35
C LEU A 465 17.13 -76.37 -26.97
N GLU A 466 18.11 -76.28 -27.86
CA GLU A 466 18.56 -77.43 -28.67
C GLU A 466 19.35 -78.47 -27.88
N THR A 467 20.18 -78.03 -26.92
CA THR A 467 21.07 -78.91 -26.14
C THR A 467 21.54 -78.21 -24.87
N GLY A 468 22.02 -78.99 -23.89
CA GLY A 468 22.65 -78.48 -22.67
C GLY A 468 21.65 -77.88 -21.69
N THR A 469 22.05 -76.83 -20.97
CA THR A 469 21.20 -76.10 -20.03
C THR A 469 21.11 -74.63 -20.43
N GLY A 470 19.97 -73.99 -20.14
CA GLY A 470 19.74 -72.60 -20.51
C GLY A 470 18.43 -72.06 -19.95
N LEU A 471 18.04 -70.87 -20.39
CA LEU A 471 16.72 -70.31 -20.09
C LEU A 471 15.75 -70.55 -21.25
N VAL A 472 14.56 -71.04 -20.93
CA VAL A 472 13.44 -71.21 -21.87
C VAL A 472 12.27 -70.36 -21.39
N LEU A 473 11.66 -69.59 -22.28
CA LEU A 473 10.44 -68.86 -21.97
C LEU A 473 9.28 -69.86 -21.92
N VAL A 474 8.51 -69.85 -20.84
CA VAL A 474 7.42 -70.82 -20.61
C VAL A 474 6.15 -70.07 -20.28
N LEU A 475 5.04 -70.51 -20.87
CA LEU A 475 3.71 -70.17 -20.41
C LEU A 475 3.36 -71.13 -19.27
N VAL A 476 3.48 -70.65 -18.03
CA VAL A 476 3.19 -71.45 -16.83
C VAL A 476 1.70 -71.63 -16.70
N THR A 477 1.30 -72.88 -16.53
CA THR A 477 -0.07 -73.29 -16.25
C THR A 477 0.03 -74.55 -15.39
N LEU A 478 0.15 -74.38 -14.08
CA LEU A 478 0.09 -75.51 -13.15
C LEU A 478 -1.28 -76.18 -13.32
N ARG A 479 -1.27 -77.50 -13.56
CA ARG A 479 -2.46 -78.29 -13.81
C ARG A 479 -2.57 -79.45 -12.84
#